data_AF-A0A968NE54-F1
#
_entry.id   AF-A0A968NE54-F1
#
_cell.length_a   1.000
_cell.length_b   1.000
_cell.length_c   1.000
_cell.angle_alpha   90.00
_cell.angle_beta   90.00
_cell.angle_gamma   90.00
#
_symmetry.space_group_name_H-M   'P 1'
#
loop_
_entity.id
_entity.type
_entity.pdbx_description
1 polymer ?
#
loop_
_entity_poly.entity_id
_entity_poly.type
_entity_poly.pdbx_seq_one_letter_code
_entity_poly.pdbx_strand_id
1 'polypeptide(L)'
;MQNFRNYYEILGVTQDTTVEQLKKSYRQLARRYHPDLNPGDKAAEETFKAISEAYEILSDEDKRFQYDQYKRYWQQKGGRKSPRKTNGNGA
;
A
#
# COMPACT_ATOMS: atom_id res chain seq x y z
N MET A 1 -0.89 -0.24 17.11
CA MET A 1 0.21 0.17 16.22
C MET A 1 -0.39 1.04 15.11
N GLN A 2 0.20 2.19 14.81
CA GLN A 2 -0.20 2.99 13.63
C GLN A 2 0.22 2.19 12.39
N ASN A 3 -0.67 1.29 11.93
CA ASN A 3 -0.43 0.42 10.80
C ASN A 3 -0.44 1.29 9.55
N PHE A 4 0.75 1.75 9.15
CA PHE A 4 0.96 2.32 7.82
C PHE A 4 0.54 1.26 6.80
N ARG A 5 -0.71 1.35 6.32
CA ARG A 5 -1.29 0.38 5.40
C ARG A 5 -0.56 0.54 4.07
N ASN A 6 0.18 -0.50 3.68
CA ASN A 6 0.85 -0.52 2.38
C ASN A 6 -0.22 -0.78 1.31
N TYR A 7 -0.69 0.28 0.65
CA TYR A 7 -1.75 0.19 -0.35
C TYR A 7 -1.37 -0.70 -1.53
N TYR A 8 -0.08 -0.76 -1.85
CA TYR A 8 0.44 -1.67 -2.86
C TYR A 8 0.26 -3.14 -2.45
N GLU A 9 0.53 -3.49 -1.18
CA GLU A 9 0.31 -4.84 -0.66
C GLU A 9 -1.18 -5.20 -0.57
N ILE A 10 -2.03 -4.26 -0.15
CA ILE A 10 -3.48 -4.46 -0.07
C ILE A 10 -4.06 -4.80 -1.45
N LEU A 11 -3.58 -4.12 -2.49
CA LEU A 11 -3.99 -4.39 -3.86
C LEU A 11 -3.19 -5.53 -4.51
N GLY A 12 -2.19 -6.11 -3.83
CA GLY A 12 -1.34 -7.17 -4.36
C GLY A 12 -0.56 -6.74 -5.61
N VAL A 13 -0.19 -5.47 -5.70
CA VAL A 13 0.55 -4.87 -6.83
C VAL A 13 1.90 -4.32 -6.37
N THR A 14 2.80 -4.11 -7.32
CA THR A 14 4.10 -3.50 -7.04
C THR A 14 4.03 -1.97 -7.12
N GLN A 15 5.04 -1.29 -6.58
CA GLN A 15 5.14 0.17 -6.69
C GLN A 15 5.33 0.66 -8.13
N ASP A 16 5.73 -0.21 -9.06
CA ASP A 16 5.89 0.10 -10.49
C ASP A 16 4.62 -0.20 -11.29
N THR A 17 3.51 -0.56 -10.63
CA THR A 17 2.26 -0.92 -11.31
C THR A 17 1.72 0.27 -12.10
N THR A 18 1.20 -0.03 -13.29
CA THR A 18 0.47 0.95 -14.11
C THR A 18 -0.96 1.12 -13.61
N VAL A 19 -1.60 2.24 -13.94
CA VAL A 19 -3.01 2.52 -13.60
C VAL A 19 -3.94 1.43 -14.14
N GLU A 20 -3.64 0.86 -15.32
CA GLU A 20 -4.41 -0.24 -15.90
C GLU A 20 -4.33 -1.52 -15.08
N GLN A 21 -3.13 -1.89 -14.63
CA GLN A 21 -2.89 -3.05 -13.77
C GLN A 21 -3.52 -2.85 -12.40
N LEU A 22 -3.41 -1.64 -11.84
CA LEU A 22 -4.05 -1.25 -10.59
C LEU A 22 -5.56 -1.43 -10.68
N LYS A 23 -6.19 -0.90 -11.74
CA LYS A 23 -7.63 -1.03 -11.99
C LYS A 23 -8.06 -2.48 -12.21
N LYS A 24 -7.21 -3.30 -12.84
CA LYS A 24 -7.48 -4.74 -13.00
C LYS A 24 -7.47 -5.45 -11.65
N SER A 25 -6.45 -5.23 -10.82
CA SER A 25 -6.36 -5.84 -9.49
C SER A 25 -7.52 -5.39 -8.59
N TYR A 26 -7.79 -4.09 -8.54
CA TYR A 26 -8.93 -3.54 -7.80
C TYR A 26 -10.24 -4.23 -8.16
N ARG A 27 -10.56 -4.35 -9.45
CA ARG A 27 -11.81 -5.02 -9.88
C ARG A 27 -11.88 -6.49 -9.45
N GLN A 28 -10.77 -7.21 -9.50
CA GLN A 28 -10.71 -8.61 -9.07
C GLN A 28 -10.95 -8.75 -7.57
N LEU A 29 -10.29 -7.91 -6.77
CA LEU A 29 -10.40 -7.92 -5.32
C LEU A 29 -11.75 -7.39 -4.84
N ALA A 30 -12.25 -6.30 -5.44
CA ALA A 30 -13.55 -5.73 -5.13
C ALA A 30 -14.68 -6.73 -5.38
N ARG A 31 -14.60 -7.53 -6.46
CA ARG A 31 -15.56 -8.62 -6.70
C ARG A 31 -15.39 -9.75 -5.69
N ARG A 32 -14.16 -10.15 -5.35
CA ARG A 32 -13.91 -11.21 -4.37
C ARG A 32 -14.47 -10.87 -3.00
N TYR A 33 -14.34 -9.62 -2.56
CA TYR A 33 -14.72 -9.16 -1.22
C TYR A 33 -16.00 -8.31 -1.21
N HIS A 34 -16.78 -8.31 -2.29
CA HIS A 34 -18.00 -7.50 -2.37
C HIS A 34 -19.00 -7.93 -1.27
N PRO A 35 -19.69 -7.00 -0.59
CA PRO A 35 -20.68 -7.33 0.43
C PRO A 35 -21.82 -8.19 -0.11
N ASP A 36 -22.26 -7.97 -1.35
CA ASP A 36 -23.31 -8.80 -1.97
C ASP A 36 -22.88 -10.26 -2.16
N LEU A 37 -21.58 -10.52 -2.36
CA LEU A 37 -21.04 -11.88 -2.52
C LEU A 37 -20.60 -12.50 -1.19
N ASN A 38 -20.38 -11.67 -0.17
CA ASN A 38 -19.95 -12.08 1.17
C ASN A 38 -20.85 -11.43 2.25
N PRO A 39 -22.17 -11.70 2.23
CA PRO A 39 -23.09 -11.06 3.16
C PRO A 39 -22.78 -11.46 4.60
N GLY A 40 -22.63 -10.47 5.48
CA GLY A 40 -22.36 -10.69 6.91
C GLY A 40 -20.91 -11.01 7.26
N ASP A 41 -20.00 -11.08 6.27
CA ASP A 41 -18.57 -11.25 6.52
C ASP A 41 -17.91 -9.88 6.80
N LYS A 42 -17.71 -9.60 8.09
CA LYS A 42 -17.04 -8.37 8.55
C LYS A 42 -15.60 -8.26 8.06
N ALA A 43 -14.89 -9.39 7.91
CA ALA A 43 -13.51 -9.37 7.45
C ALA A 43 -13.45 -9.02 5.94
N ALA A 44 -14.39 -9.55 5.15
CA ALA A 44 -14.55 -9.15 3.75
C ALA A 44 -14.92 -7.67 3.63
N GLU A 45 -15.80 -7.16 4.48
CA GLU A 45 -16.17 -5.74 4.50
C GLU A 45 -14.98 -4.82 4.82
N GLU A 46 -14.20 -5.14 5.86
CA GLU A 46 -12.98 -4.41 6.22
C GLU A 46 -11.94 -4.44 5.10
N THR A 47 -11.77 -5.61 4.48
CA THR A 47 -10.86 -5.80 3.35
C THR A 47 -11.32 -4.98 2.14
N PHE A 48 -12.61 -4.99 1.83
CA PHE A 48 -13.20 -4.21 0.74
C PHE A 48 -13.00 -2.70 0.94
N LYS A 49 -13.20 -2.20 2.16
CA LYS A 49 -12.90 -0.80 2.51
C LYS A 49 -11.43 -0.47 2.28
N ALA A 50 -10.51 -1.33 2.73
CA ALA A 50 -9.08 -1.14 2.54
C ALA A 50 -8.66 -1.14 1.06
N ILE A 51 -9.23 -2.05 0.26
CA ILE A 51 -9.01 -2.11 -1.20
C ILE A 51 -9.51 -0.83 -1.90
N SER A 52 -10.67 -0.32 -1.47
CA SER A 52 -11.27 0.89 -2.03
C SER A 52 -10.44 2.13 -1.72
N GLU A 53 -10.01 2.29 -0.46
CA GLU A 53 -9.12 3.36 -0.02
C GLU A 53 -7.77 3.30 -0.77
N ALA A 54 -7.17 2.11 -0.86
CA ALA A 54 -5.92 1.90 -1.59
C ALA A 54 -6.03 2.31 -3.06
N TYR A 55 -7.12 1.93 -3.73
CA TYR A 55 -7.34 2.29 -5.12
C TYR A 55 -7.59 3.80 -5.29
N GLU A 56 -8.36 4.44 -4.40
CA GLU A 56 -8.60 5.88 -4.47
C GLU A 56 -7.30 6.69 -4.38
N ILE A 57 -6.37 6.27 -3.52
CA ILE A 57 -5.08 6.95 -3.36
C ILE A 57 -4.13 6.63 -4.52
N LEU A 58 -4.03 5.37 -4.95
CA LEU A 58 -3.05 4.95 -5.95
C LEU A 58 -3.48 5.20 -7.41
N SER A 59 -4.77 5.36 -7.68
CA SER A 59 -5.29 5.61 -9.03
C SER A 59 -5.14 7.06 -9.48
N ASP A 60 -4.98 7.98 -8.53
CA ASP A 60 -4.73 9.40 -8.76
C ASP A 60 -3.24 9.67 -8.59
N GLU A 61 -2.60 10.24 -9.61
CA GLU A 61 -1.15 10.46 -9.61
C GLU A 61 -0.70 11.44 -8.53
N ASP A 62 -1.49 12.48 -8.25
CA ASP A 62 -1.19 13.48 -7.23
C ASP A 62 -1.33 12.88 -5.83
N LYS A 63 -2.40 12.11 -5.58
CA LYS A 63 -2.61 11.41 -4.30
C LYS A 63 -1.55 10.33 -4.09
N ARG A 64 -1.20 9.57 -5.14
CA ARG A 64 -0.13 8.56 -5.10
C ARG A 64 1.21 9.20 -4.78
N PHE A 65 1.53 10.33 -5.42
CA PHE A 65 2.75 11.08 -5.14
C PHE A 65 2.79 11.53 -3.67
N GLN A 66 1.71 12.12 -3.15
CA GLN A 66 1.63 12.53 -1.75
C GLN A 66 1.77 11.35 -0.79
N TYR A 67 1.12 10.22 -1.09
CA TYR A 67 1.24 8.98 -0.31
C TYR A 67 2.69 8.47 -0.28
N ASP A 68 3.36 8.43 -1.43
CA ASP A 68 4.75 7.97 -1.52
C ASP A 68 5.71 8.94 -0.80
N GLN A 69 5.50 10.26 -0.88
CA GLN A 69 6.27 11.25 -0.12
C GLN A 69 6.06 11.09 1.39
N TYR A 70 4.80 10.92 1.83
CA TYR A 70 4.46 10.69 3.22
C TYR A 70 5.12 9.38 3.71
N LYS A 71 4.99 8.27 2.97
CA LYS A 71 5.66 7.00 3.27
C LYS A 71 7.17 7.16 3.51
N ARG A 72 7.86 7.89 2.63
CA ARG A 72 9.29 8.18 2.75
C ARG A 72 9.61 9.05 3.97
N TYR A 73 8.79 10.07 4.23
CA TYR A 73 8.95 10.94 5.39
C TYR A 73 8.79 10.19 6.72
N TRP A 74 7.80 9.29 6.81
CA TRP A 74 7.59 8.44 7.99
C TRP A 74 8.68 7.38 8.16
N GLN A 75 9.19 6.79 7.08
CA GLN A 75 10.38 5.94 7.14
C GLN A 75 11.60 6.72 7.65
N GLN A 76 11.77 7.98 7.23
CA GLN A 76 12.88 8.82 7.64
C GLN A 76 12.78 9.26 9.12
N LYS A 77 11.58 9.56 9.62
CA LYS A 77 11.33 9.90 11.03
C LYS A 77 11.25 8.69 11.98
N GLY A 78 10.94 7.50 11.45
CA GLY A 78 10.74 6.26 12.22
C GLY A 78 11.94 5.31 12.31
N GLY A 79 13.07 5.61 11.68
CA GLY A 79 14.20 4.67 11.72
C GLY A 79 15.43 5.05 10.92
N ARG A 80 16.23 6.01 11.40
CA ARG A 80 17.69 5.97 11.16
C ARG A 80 18.31 4.90 12.07
N LYS A 81 18.14 3.63 11.67
CA LYS A 81 19.14 2.59 11.91
C LYS A 81 19.57 2.02 10.56
N SER A 82 20.26 2.83 9.76
CA SER A 82 21.27 2.28 8.87
C SER A 82 22.49 1.95 9.74
N PRO A 83 22.91 0.68 9.86
CA PRO A 83 24.29 0.44 10.26
C PRO A 83 25.16 0.96 9.11
N ARG A 84 25.81 2.10 9.36
CA ARG A 84 26.91 2.59 8.55
C ARG A 84 27.97 1.48 8.51
N LYS A 85 28.09 0.79 7.38
CA LYS A 85 29.20 -0.13 7.14
C LYS A 85 30.47 0.72 7.06
N THR A 86 31.17 0.85 8.19
CA THR A 86 32.53 1.40 8.24
C THR A 86 33.47 0.31 7.73
N ASN A 87 33.91 0.41 6.49
CA ASN A 87 35.11 -0.30 6.06
C ASN A 87 36.31 0.44 6.68
N GLY A 88 36.76 0.00 7.85
CA GLY A 88 38.09 0.31 8.36
C GLY A 88 39.09 -0.65 7.75
N ASN A 89 39.83 -0.21 6.74
CA ASN A 89 41.06 -0.88 6.34
C ASN A 89 42.12 -0.51 7.36
N GLY A 90 42.52 -1.49 8.17
CA GLY A 90 43.77 -1.43 8.92
C GLY A 90 44.95 -1.61 7.98
N ALA A 91 45.92 -0.71 8.10
CA ALA A 91 47.31 -0.87 7.71
C ALA A 91 48.15 -0.20 8.81
#